data_AF-R1DRH5-F1
#
_entry.id   AF-R1DRH5-F1
#
_cell.length_a   1.000
_cell.length_b   1.000
_cell.length_c   1.000
_cell.angle_alpha   90.00
_cell.angle_beta   90.00
_cell.angle_gamma   90.00
#
_symmetry.space_group_name_H-M   'P 1'
#
loop_
_entity.id
_entity.type
_entity.pdbx_description
1 polymer ?
#
loop_
_entity_poly.entity_id
_entity_poly.type
_entity_poly.pdbx_seq_one_letter_code
_entity_poly.pdbx_strand_id
1 'polypeptide(L)'
;MVTAPDTVIPPPSESAAVREGSEPVPRYVHPQKFCPETERAAAAAHLSEHGFVVFSHALTVAECEHALDGLWAWLEGLGTGVERRRPDTWDDERWPRCVEGGILPFHGIGCSEFMWRIRSNANVRAAFAAVWGVTSDDLITSLDGAAAFRPWRRRPERRTRGGWLHVDQNPARPEFESPGEGGAVLAGGEEEEEEEDELLRAVAFVCLVPRSRASEEVIRRRKAAVRARVTTAHRPYVFQPTHEYSVYCDEQMARYSVPRDEPLLTPLAARLVGYSEAEIAAGEHLPAARSGEGV
;
A
#
# COMPACT_ATOMS: atom_id res chain seq x y z
N MET A 1 -29.68 -16.83 13.50
CA MET A 1 -29.12 -17.47 12.29
C MET A 1 -29.77 -16.76 11.12
N VAL A 2 -29.16 -15.67 10.66
CA VAL A 2 -29.66 -14.85 9.54
C VAL A 2 -28.63 -15.02 8.44
N THR A 3 -28.96 -15.85 7.46
CA THR A 3 -28.19 -16.05 6.24
C THR A 3 -28.32 -14.78 5.39
N ALA A 4 -27.21 -14.13 5.07
CA ALA A 4 -27.19 -13.07 4.07
C ALA A 4 -27.60 -13.65 2.72
N PRO A 5 -28.40 -12.93 1.91
CA PRO A 5 -28.79 -13.42 0.59
C PRO A 5 -27.57 -13.45 -0.35
N ASP A 6 -27.38 -14.59 -1.02
CA ASP A 6 -26.44 -14.75 -2.13
C ASP A 6 -26.73 -13.70 -3.20
N THR A 7 -25.99 -12.59 -3.16
CA THR A 7 -26.10 -11.54 -4.17
C THR A 7 -25.24 -11.98 -5.36
N VAL A 8 -25.82 -12.83 -6.20
CA VAL A 8 -25.26 -13.14 -7.52
C VAL A 8 -25.37 -11.88 -8.35
N ILE A 9 -24.26 -11.18 -8.56
CA ILE A 9 -24.17 -10.09 -9.51
C ILE A 9 -24.40 -10.70 -10.91
N PRO A 10 -25.47 -10.33 -11.63
CA PRO A 10 -25.73 -10.89 -12.95
C PRO A 10 -24.57 -10.52 -13.90
N PRO A 11 -24.20 -11.38 -14.85
CA PRO A 11 -23.22 -11.03 -15.86
C PRO A 11 -23.70 -9.77 -16.60
N PRO A 12 -22.78 -8.86 -16.99
CA PRO A 12 -23.14 -7.67 -17.74
C PRO A 12 -23.88 -8.11 -19.01
N SER A 13 -25.08 -7.55 -19.22
CA SER A 13 -25.87 -7.81 -20.43
C SER A 13 -25.03 -7.50 -21.68
N GLU A 14 -25.03 -8.41 -22.65
CA GLU A 14 -24.46 -8.21 -23.99
C GLU A 14 -25.16 -7.06 -24.72
N SER A 15 -24.87 -5.82 -24.36
CA SER A 15 -25.34 -4.62 -25.07
C SER A 15 -24.61 -3.38 -24.56
N ALA A 16 -23.29 -3.38 -24.66
CA ALA A 16 -22.55 -2.13 -24.75
C ALA A 16 -21.44 -2.33 -25.78
N ALA A 17 -21.81 -2.22 -27.06
CA ALA A 17 -20.84 -1.95 -28.11
C ALA A 17 -19.97 -0.77 -27.63
N VAL A 18 -18.66 -1.00 -27.53
CA VAL A 18 -17.68 0.04 -27.22
C VAL A 18 -17.86 1.12 -28.27
N ARG A 19 -18.53 2.21 -27.90
CA ARG A 19 -18.65 3.38 -28.75
C ARG A 19 -17.25 3.94 -28.89
N GLU A 20 -16.71 3.89 -30.09
CA GLU A 20 -15.50 4.60 -30.48
C GLU A 20 -15.80 6.10 -30.31
N GLY A 21 -15.44 6.61 -29.14
CA GLY A 21 -15.72 7.96 -28.67
C GLY A 21 -14.51 8.44 -27.89
N SER A 22 -14.17 9.71 -28.05
CA SER A 22 -13.04 10.43 -27.44
C SER A 22 -12.62 9.88 -26.07
N GLU A 23 -11.30 9.77 -25.84
CA GLU A 23 -10.74 9.45 -24.52
C GLU A 23 -11.46 10.23 -23.41
N PRO A 24 -11.85 9.57 -22.31
CA PRO A 24 -12.54 10.26 -21.23
C PRO A 24 -11.66 11.39 -20.69
N VAL A 25 -12.17 12.63 -20.74
CA VAL A 25 -11.47 13.79 -20.18
C VAL A 25 -11.69 13.78 -18.67
N PRO A 26 -10.64 13.63 -17.84
CA PRO A 26 -10.79 13.61 -16.40
C PRO A 26 -11.27 14.98 -15.90
N ARG A 27 -12.29 14.98 -15.04
CA ARG A 27 -12.74 16.18 -14.32
C ARG A 27 -12.24 16.10 -12.89
N TYR A 28 -11.44 17.09 -12.49
CA TYR A 28 -11.04 17.25 -11.10
C TYR A 28 -12.22 17.75 -10.27
N VAL A 29 -12.56 17.00 -9.23
CA VAL A 29 -13.58 17.34 -8.25
C VAL A 29 -13.01 17.07 -6.86
N HIS A 30 -13.41 17.87 -5.87
CA HIS A 30 -13.16 17.51 -4.49
C HIS A 30 -14.11 16.37 -4.10
N PRO A 31 -13.58 15.19 -3.73
CA PRO A 31 -14.44 14.07 -3.36
C PRO A 31 -15.11 14.36 -2.02
N GLN A 32 -16.33 13.85 -1.86
CA GLN A 32 -16.96 13.77 -0.55
C GLN A 32 -16.06 12.96 0.39
N LYS A 33 -15.83 13.49 1.59
CA LYS A 33 -15.04 12.84 2.63
C LYS A 33 -15.97 12.35 3.73
N PHE A 34 -15.65 11.19 4.28
CA PHE A 34 -16.41 10.55 5.35
C PHE A 34 -15.56 10.42 6.61
N CYS A 35 -16.22 10.48 7.77
CA CYS A 35 -15.65 10.16 9.06
C CYS A 35 -15.60 8.62 9.26
N PRO A 36 -14.41 8.02 9.45
CA PRO A 36 -14.25 6.56 9.51
C PRO A 36 -14.90 5.93 10.74
N GLU A 37 -15.17 6.70 11.80
CA GLU A 37 -15.78 6.21 13.03
C GLU A 37 -17.32 6.21 12.96
N THR A 38 -17.90 7.26 12.38
CA THR A 38 -19.35 7.53 12.48
C THR A 38 -20.11 7.34 11.17
N GLU A 39 -19.45 7.37 10.01
CA GLU A 39 -20.12 7.43 8.70
C GLU A 39 -19.88 6.20 7.81
N ARG A 40 -19.42 5.06 8.38
CA ARG A 40 -19.07 3.86 7.61
C ARG A 40 -20.19 3.31 6.72
N ALA A 41 -21.44 3.38 7.17
CA ALA A 41 -22.58 2.91 6.36
C ALA A 41 -22.81 3.79 5.13
N ALA A 42 -22.71 5.12 5.29
CA ALA A 42 -22.81 6.06 4.18
C ALA A 42 -21.62 5.94 3.22
N ALA A 43 -20.42 5.73 3.78
CA ALA A 43 -19.20 5.47 3.02
C ALA A 43 -19.30 4.18 2.17
N ALA A 44 -19.86 3.10 2.73
CA ALA A 44 -20.09 1.85 2.01
C ALA A 44 -21.12 2.01 0.87
N ALA A 45 -22.19 2.78 1.10
CA ALA A 45 -23.15 3.12 0.05
C ALA A 45 -22.50 3.95 -1.06
N HIS A 46 -21.70 4.97 -0.72
CA HIS A 46 -20.94 5.76 -1.69
C HIS A 46 -19.99 4.87 -2.51
N LEU A 47 -19.26 3.96 -1.86
CA LEU A 47 -18.39 3.01 -2.55
C LEU A 47 -19.16 2.14 -3.54
N SER A 48 -20.33 1.63 -3.15
CA SER A 48 -21.18 0.82 -4.04
C SER A 48 -21.72 1.61 -5.24
N GLU A 49 -22.00 2.90 -5.06
CA GLU A 49 -22.56 3.76 -6.11
C GLU A 49 -21.48 4.29 -7.06
N HIS A 50 -20.33 4.70 -6.53
CA HIS A 50 -19.31 5.44 -7.26
C HIS A 50 -18.01 4.66 -7.52
N GLY A 51 -17.83 3.50 -6.90
CA GLY A 51 -16.62 2.67 -7.06
C GLY A 51 -15.39 3.15 -6.29
N PHE A 52 -15.51 4.23 -5.51
CA PHE A 52 -14.47 4.72 -4.60
C PHE A 52 -15.09 5.36 -3.36
N VAL A 53 -14.29 5.57 -2.32
CA VAL A 53 -14.67 6.37 -1.15
C VAL A 53 -13.43 7.01 -0.52
N VAL A 54 -13.59 8.17 0.10
CA VAL A 54 -12.50 8.88 0.78
C VAL A 54 -12.84 9.06 2.25
N PHE A 55 -12.01 8.50 3.13
CA PHE A 55 -12.06 8.80 4.55
C PHE A 55 -11.10 9.93 4.89
N SER A 56 -11.59 10.95 5.58
CA SER A 56 -10.73 11.96 6.20
C SER A 56 -10.37 11.56 7.61
N HIS A 57 -9.18 11.94 8.08
CA HIS A 57 -8.75 11.67 9.46
C HIS A 57 -8.77 10.17 9.84
N ALA A 58 -8.52 9.28 8.87
CA ALA A 58 -8.34 7.85 9.16
C ALA A 58 -7.17 7.61 10.13
N LEU A 59 -6.12 8.42 10.01
CA LEU A 59 -5.05 8.56 10.99
C LEU A 59 -5.15 9.96 11.61
N THR A 60 -4.80 10.05 12.88
CA THR A 60 -4.54 11.34 13.56
C THR A 60 -3.27 11.99 13.01
N VAL A 61 -3.11 13.30 13.24
CA VAL A 61 -1.90 14.04 12.83
C VAL A 61 -0.64 13.40 13.41
N ALA A 62 -0.64 13.02 14.69
CA ALA A 62 0.50 12.37 15.33
C ALA A 62 0.81 10.99 14.72
N GLU A 63 -0.20 10.22 14.33
CA GLU A 63 0.02 8.95 13.63
C GLU A 63 0.60 9.17 12.22
N CYS A 64 0.16 10.22 11.51
CA CYS A 64 0.72 10.61 10.22
C CYS A 64 2.19 11.03 10.34
N GLU A 65 2.53 11.88 11.31
CA GLU A 65 3.91 12.33 11.57
C GLU A 65 4.82 11.14 11.88
N HIS A 66 4.39 10.24 12.75
CA HIS A 66 5.16 9.05 13.10
C HIS A 66 5.31 8.09 11.92
N ALA A 67 4.29 7.95 11.06
CA ALA A 67 4.42 7.19 9.83
C ALA A 67 5.48 7.83 8.90
N LEU A 68 5.45 9.16 8.73
CA LEU A 68 6.43 9.88 7.94
C LEU A 68 7.85 9.75 8.51
N ASP A 69 8.03 9.76 9.83
CA ASP A 69 9.32 9.47 10.47
C ASP A 69 9.83 8.09 10.07
N GLY A 70 8.95 7.07 10.05
CA GLY A 70 9.28 5.73 9.60
C GLY A 70 9.66 5.65 8.11
N LEU A 71 9.04 6.46 7.25
CA LEU A 71 9.40 6.55 5.83
C LEU A 71 10.79 7.18 5.67
N TRP A 72 11.08 8.26 6.40
CA TRP A 72 12.38 8.91 6.38
C TRP A 72 13.48 8.04 6.97
N ALA A 73 13.23 7.35 8.09
CA ALA A 73 14.15 6.39 8.65
C ALA A 73 14.49 5.27 7.65
N TRP A 74 13.50 4.80 6.88
CA TRP A 74 13.75 3.86 5.79
C TRP A 74 14.59 4.49 4.67
N LEU A 75 14.23 5.70 4.17
CA LEU A 75 14.95 6.40 3.10
C LEU A 75 16.43 6.65 3.45
N GLU A 76 16.69 7.23 4.62
CA GLU A 76 18.03 7.52 5.13
C GLU A 76 18.81 6.23 5.42
N GLY A 77 18.10 5.21 5.93
CA GLY A 77 18.64 3.89 6.22
C GLY A 77 19.11 3.10 5.00
N LEU A 78 18.72 3.50 3.78
CA LEU A 78 19.23 2.89 2.55
C LEU A 78 20.71 3.20 2.28
N GLY A 79 21.32 4.12 3.02
CA GLY A 79 22.76 4.40 2.91
C GLY A 79 23.17 5.06 1.59
N THR A 80 22.23 5.67 0.87
CA THR A 80 22.52 6.42 -0.36
C THR A 80 22.93 7.86 -0.13
N GLY A 81 22.84 8.35 1.11
CA GLY A 81 23.11 9.75 1.47
C GLY A 81 21.93 10.70 1.24
N VAL A 82 20.71 10.18 1.07
CA VAL A 82 19.48 10.98 1.23
C VAL A 82 19.36 11.38 2.70
N GLU A 83 19.04 12.64 2.95
CA GLU A 83 18.86 13.21 4.29
C GLU A 83 17.57 14.06 4.32
N ARG A 84 16.65 13.78 5.26
CA ARG A 84 15.35 14.48 5.38
C ARG A 84 15.49 15.99 5.51
N ARG A 85 16.50 16.46 6.24
CA ARG A 85 16.70 17.88 6.52
C ARG A 85 17.58 18.59 5.49
N ARG A 86 17.93 17.90 4.39
CA ARG A 86 18.80 18.42 3.34
C ARG A 86 18.24 18.09 1.96
N PRO A 87 17.28 18.89 1.46
CA PRO A 87 16.59 18.62 0.20
C PRO A 87 17.49 18.64 -1.04
N ASP A 88 18.66 19.27 -0.96
CA ASP A 88 19.74 19.19 -1.95
C ASP A 88 20.28 17.77 -2.16
N THR A 89 20.06 16.87 -1.19
CA THR A 89 20.42 15.45 -1.28
C THR A 89 19.37 14.59 -1.97
N TRP A 90 18.17 15.12 -2.25
CA TRP A 90 17.07 14.36 -2.87
C TRP A 90 17.21 14.33 -4.40
N ASP A 91 18.42 14.16 -4.91
CA ASP A 91 18.73 14.03 -6.34
C ASP A 91 18.48 12.61 -6.87
N ASP A 92 18.54 12.42 -8.19
CA ASP A 92 18.27 11.13 -8.83
C ASP A 92 19.40 10.10 -8.60
N GLU A 93 20.55 10.56 -8.11
CA GLU A 93 21.68 9.67 -7.78
C GLU A 93 21.45 9.00 -6.44
N ARG A 94 20.95 9.74 -5.44
CA ARG A 94 20.76 9.26 -4.06
C ARG A 94 19.34 8.77 -3.77
N TRP A 95 18.33 9.38 -4.39
CA TRP A 95 16.95 8.97 -4.17
C TRP A 95 16.72 7.55 -4.70
N PRO A 96 16.00 6.67 -3.95
CA PRO A 96 15.75 5.33 -4.42
C PRO A 96 15.03 5.29 -5.75
N ARG A 97 15.41 4.31 -6.58
CA ARG A 97 14.80 4.13 -7.90
C ARG A 97 13.29 3.99 -7.73
N CYS A 98 12.58 4.97 -8.27
CA CYS A 98 11.13 4.93 -8.37
C CYS A 98 10.74 4.31 -9.72
N VAL A 99 9.57 3.70 -9.75
CA VAL A 99 8.87 3.33 -10.98
C VAL A 99 7.64 4.23 -11.12
N GLU A 100 7.08 4.28 -12.32
CA GLU A 100 5.66 4.60 -12.51
C GLU A 100 5.13 5.83 -11.74
N GLY A 101 5.79 6.98 -11.90
CA GLY A 101 5.30 8.23 -11.33
C GLY A 101 5.60 8.46 -9.84
N GLY A 102 6.56 7.72 -9.26
CA GLY A 102 7.05 7.95 -7.89
C GLY A 102 6.89 6.75 -6.95
N ILE A 103 6.47 5.60 -7.49
CA ILE A 103 6.29 4.36 -6.75
C ILE A 103 7.66 3.79 -6.33
N LEU A 104 7.77 3.38 -5.09
CA LEU A 104 8.88 2.71 -4.45
C LEU A 104 8.47 1.24 -4.23
N PRO A 105 8.84 0.30 -5.13
CA PRO A 105 8.43 -1.09 -5.03
C PRO A 105 9.54 -2.00 -4.46
N PHE A 106 10.73 -1.47 -4.18
CA PHE A 106 11.93 -2.26 -3.88
C PHE A 106 12.48 -1.99 -2.48
N HIS A 107 13.61 -2.65 -2.16
CA HIS A 107 14.36 -2.41 -0.93
C HIS A 107 13.57 -2.63 0.36
N GLY A 108 12.60 -3.56 0.32
CA GLY A 108 11.84 -3.96 1.49
C GLY A 108 10.95 -2.87 2.09
N ILE A 109 10.65 -1.79 1.35
CA ILE A 109 9.71 -0.75 1.80
C ILE A 109 8.36 -1.35 2.19
N GLY A 110 7.90 -2.37 1.48
CA GLY A 110 6.67 -3.09 1.81
C GLY A 110 6.72 -3.83 3.14
N CYS A 111 7.88 -3.94 3.78
CA CYS A 111 8.05 -4.47 5.14
C CYS A 111 8.57 -3.41 6.12
N SER A 112 8.57 -2.13 5.73
CA SER A 112 9.03 -1.03 6.56
C SER A 112 8.05 -0.71 7.70
N GLU A 113 8.56 -0.02 8.71
CA GLU A 113 7.76 0.48 9.82
C GLU A 113 6.65 1.43 9.35
N PHE A 114 6.94 2.30 8.38
CA PHE A 114 5.96 3.15 7.71
C PHE A 114 4.72 2.36 7.25
N MET A 115 4.95 1.27 6.52
CA MET A 115 3.86 0.44 6.01
C MET A 115 3.13 -0.31 7.12
N TRP A 116 3.85 -0.87 8.10
CA TRP A 116 3.23 -1.60 9.21
C TRP A 116 2.34 -0.72 10.08
N ARG A 117 2.74 0.53 10.33
CA ARG A 117 1.94 1.50 11.09
C ARG A 117 0.59 1.74 10.43
N ILE A 118 0.60 2.00 9.12
CA ILE A 118 -0.62 2.30 8.36
C ILE A 118 -1.51 1.05 8.25
N ARG A 119 -0.94 -0.11 7.94
CA ARG A 119 -1.69 -1.38 7.81
C ARG A 119 -2.29 -1.86 9.13
N SER A 120 -1.67 -1.52 10.25
CA SER A 120 -2.14 -1.91 11.59
C SER A 120 -3.16 -0.95 12.17
N ASN A 121 -3.31 0.26 11.62
CA ASN A 121 -4.24 1.28 12.12
C ASN A 121 -5.69 0.75 12.14
N ALA A 122 -6.40 1.01 13.24
CA ALA A 122 -7.71 0.44 13.49
C ALA A 122 -8.77 0.93 12.48
N ASN A 123 -8.75 2.19 12.10
CA ASN A 123 -9.69 2.76 11.14
C ASN A 123 -9.46 2.22 9.72
N VAL A 124 -8.19 2.07 9.31
CA VAL A 124 -7.84 1.44 8.04
C VAL A 124 -8.36 0.01 8.00
N ARG A 125 -8.06 -0.80 9.02
CA ARG A 125 -8.54 -2.19 9.07
C ARG A 125 -10.05 -2.29 9.16
N ALA A 126 -10.72 -1.38 9.86
CA ALA A 126 -12.18 -1.35 9.96
C ALA A 126 -12.84 -1.03 8.61
N ALA A 127 -12.26 -0.12 7.82
CA ALA A 127 -12.76 0.21 6.49
C ALA A 127 -12.73 -1.03 5.55
N PHE A 128 -11.60 -1.73 5.48
CA PHE A 128 -11.50 -2.95 4.67
C PHE A 128 -12.36 -4.10 5.20
N ALA A 129 -12.45 -4.27 6.52
CA ALA A 129 -13.31 -5.29 7.14
C ALA A 129 -14.79 -5.10 6.75
N ALA A 130 -15.25 -3.84 6.71
CA ALA A 130 -16.61 -3.50 6.30
C ALA A 130 -16.88 -3.83 4.83
N VAL A 131 -15.93 -3.58 3.92
CA VAL A 131 -16.04 -3.95 2.49
C VAL A 131 -16.19 -5.46 2.32
N TRP A 132 -15.40 -6.23 3.07
CA TRP A 132 -15.39 -7.69 2.98
C TRP A 132 -16.47 -8.38 3.81
N GLY A 133 -17.20 -7.66 4.66
CA GLY A 133 -18.19 -8.25 5.56
C GLY A 133 -17.60 -9.20 6.61
N VAL A 134 -16.34 -8.97 7.01
CA VAL A 134 -15.60 -9.79 8.00
C VAL A 134 -15.18 -8.94 9.19
N THR A 135 -14.53 -9.54 10.19
CA THR A 135 -13.90 -8.78 11.27
C THR A 135 -12.49 -8.34 10.87
N SER A 136 -11.98 -7.26 11.47
CA SER A 136 -10.60 -6.80 11.23
C SER A 136 -9.51 -7.79 11.64
N ASP A 137 -9.86 -8.82 12.43
CA ASP A 137 -8.95 -9.90 12.81
C ASP A 137 -8.89 -11.02 11.77
N ASP A 138 -9.86 -11.09 10.87
CA ASP A 138 -9.88 -12.03 9.75
C ASP A 138 -9.02 -11.56 8.56
N LEU A 139 -8.48 -10.33 8.61
CA LEU A 139 -7.79 -9.72 7.47
C LEU A 139 -6.29 -10.06 7.43
N ILE A 140 -5.78 -10.22 6.22
CA ILE A 140 -4.35 -10.17 5.88
C ILE A 140 -4.09 -8.98 4.95
N THR A 141 -2.88 -8.41 4.99
CA THR A 141 -2.50 -7.22 4.22
C THR A 141 -1.57 -7.53 3.04
N SER A 142 -1.55 -6.69 2.01
CA SER A 142 -0.52 -6.72 0.98
C SER A 142 0.86 -6.40 1.57
N LEU A 143 1.93 -6.88 0.94
CA LEU A 143 3.31 -6.46 1.24
C LEU A 143 3.82 -5.49 0.17
N ASP A 144 2.92 -4.65 -0.32
CA ASP A 144 3.13 -3.72 -1.43
C ASP A 144 4.00 -2.52 -1.06
N GLY A 145 4.42 -1.78 -2.08
CA GLY A 145 5.25 -0.59 -1.96
C GLY A 145 4.56 0.66 -1.45
N ALA A 146 5.25 1.78 -1.63
CA ALA A 146 4.77 3.12 -1.30
C ALA A 146 5.00 4.05 -2.50
N ALA A 147 4.61 5.32 -2.41
CA ALA A 147 5.09 6.36 -3.31
C ALA A 147 5.54 7.60 -2.51
N ALA A 148 6.57 8.28 -3.00
CA ALA A 148 7.09 9.50 -2.39
C ALA A 148 7.41 10.53 -3.47
N PHE A 149 6.85 11.72 -3.32
CA PHE A 149 6.89 12.77 -4.34
C PHE A 149 7.78 13.91 -3.87
N ARG A 150 8.93 14.07 -4.54
CA ARG A 150 9.87 15.17 -4.31
C ARG A 150 9.32 16.47 -4.91
N PRO A 151 9.73 17.65 -4.38
CA PRO A 151 9.48 18.94 -5.02
C PRO A 151 9.90 18.96 -6.48
N TRP A 152 9.04 19.52 -7.33
CA TRP A 152 9.28 19.64 -8.77
C TRP A 152 9.31 21.10 -9.26
N ARG A 153 8.92 22.11 -8.46
CA ARG A 153 8.89 23.51 -8.94
C ARG A 153 10.26 24.01 -9.44
N ARG A 154 11.34 23.70 -8.72
CA ARG A 154 12.73 24.01 -9.10
C ARG A 154 13.39 22.93 -9.98
N ARG A 155 12.67 21.84 -10.22
CA ARG A 155 13.10 20.63 -10.95
C ARG A 155 11.93 20.08 -11.78
N PRO A 156 11.42 20.82 -12.80
CA PRO A 156 10.18 20.49 -13.49
C PRO A 156 10.15 19.09 -14.12
N GLU A 157 11.33 18.55 -14.44
CA GLU A 157 11.54 17.17 -14.92
C GLU A 157 11.04 16.10 -13.94
N ARG A 158 10.88 16.43 -12.65
CA ARG A 158 10.34 15.54 -11.61
C ARG A 158 8.82 15.49 -11.58
N ARG A 159 8.14 16.38 -12.29
CA ARG A 159 6.67 16.43 -12.30
C ARG A 159 6.13 15.12 -12.89
N THR A 160 5.23 14.47 -12.15
CA THR A 160 4.58 13.24 -12.62
C THR A 160 3.84 13.51 -13.91
N ARG A 161 4.06 12.64 -14.91
CA ARG A 161 3.36 12.71 -16.19
C ARG A 161 1.94 12.16 -16.02
N GLY A 162 0.96 12.81 -16.65
CA GLY A 162 -0.40 12.28 -16.76
C GLY A 162 -0.50 11.09 -17.73
N GLY A 163 -1.72 10.61 -17.97
CA GLY A 163 -1.98 9.57 -18.98
C GLY A 163 -2.00 8.13 -18.45
N TRP A 164 -2.16 7.95 -17.14
CA TRP A 164 -2.20 6.62 -16.50
C TRP A 164 -3.58 6.32 -15.87
N LEU A 165 -4.65 6.58 -16.62
CA LEU A 165 -5.96 6.08 -16.20
C LEU A 165 -5.98 4.57 -16.40
N HIS A 166 -6.10 3.82 -15.30
CA HIS A 166 -6.10 2.36 -15.30
C HIS A 166 -6.95 1.82 -14.16
N VAL A 167 -7.19 0.51 -14.21
CA VAL A 167 -7.73 -0.27 -13.11
C VAL A 167 -6.66 -1.27 -12.68
N ASP A 168 -6.33 -1.29 -11.39
CA ASP A 168 -5.27 -2.16 -10.84
C ASP A 168 -5.60 -3.63 -11.02
N GLN A 169 -6.90 -3.95 -10.94
CA GLN A 169 -7.43 -5.28 -11.18
C GLN A 169 -8.37 -5.25 -12.38
N ASN A 170 -8.03 -6.02 -13.42
CA ASN A 170 -8.83 -6.09 -14.63
C ASN A 170 -9.90 -7.20 -14.48
N PRO A 171 -11.20 -6.84 -14.37
CA PRO A 171 -12.27 -7.83 -14.19
C PRO A 171 -12.49 -8.74 -15.41
N ALA A 172 -11.94 -8.39 -16.58
CA ALA A 172 -12.00 -9.22 -17.78
C ALA A 172 -10.93 -10.33 -17.81
N ARG A 173 -10.03 -10.39 -16.82
CA ARG A 173 -9.09 -11.51 -16.68
C ARG A 173 -9.69 -12.58 -15.74
N PRO A 174 -9.60 -13.88 -16.08
CA PRO A 174 -10.29 -14.98 -15.38
C PRO A 174 -9.86 -15.24 -13.93
N GLU A 175 -8.99 -14.42 -13.35
CA GLU A 175 -8.57 -14.48 -11.93
C GLU A 175 -9.52 -13.69 -10.99
N PHE A 176 -10.71 -13.29 -11.46
CA PHE A 176 -11.62 -12.39 -10.76
C PHE A 176 -12.82 -13.11 -10.09
N GLU A 177 -12.97 -12.93 -8.77
CA GLU A 177 -14.21 -13.11 -8.02
C GLU A 177 -14.40 -11.93 -7.02
N SER A 178 -15.25 -10.96 -7.44
CA SER A 178 -15.98 -9.81 -6.82
C SER A 178 -15.79 -9.40 -5.33
N PRO A 179 -16.30 -8.21 -4.90
CA PRO A 179 -16.38 -6.90 -5.56
C PRO A 179 -15.70 -5.75 -4.75
N GLY A 180 -15.34 -4.66 -5.44
CA GLY A 180 -15.18 -3.33 -4.84
C GLY A 180 -13.84 -3.01 -4.18
N GLU A 181 -12.80 -2.76 -4.99
CA GLU A 181 -11.52 -2.25 -4.49
C GLU A 181 -11.18 -0.94 -5.21
N GLY A 182 -11.23 0.17 -4.46
CA GLY A 182 -11.10 1.52 -4.97
C GLY A 182 -9.67 1.85 -5.38
N GLY A 183 -9.52 2.38 -6.60
CA GLY A 183 -8.30 3.03 -7.05
C GLY A 183 -8.07 4.36 -6.33
N ALA A 184 -6.81 4.75 -6.17
CA ALA A 184 -6.43 6.03 -5.60
C ALA A 184 -6.82 7.19 -6.53
N VAL A 185 -7.70 8.09 -6.08
CA VAL A 185 -7.97 9.36 -6.76
C VAL A 185 -6.99 10.41 -6.26
N LEU A 186 -6.18 10.94 -7.18
CA LEU A 186 -5.29 12.07 -6.91
C LEU A 186 -6.12 13.35 -6.73
N ALA A 187 -6.30 13.78 -5.48
CA ALA A 187 -6.74 15.14 -5.17
C ALA A 187 -5.49 16.04 -5.06
N GLY A 188 -5.36 17.03 -5.94
CA GLY A 188 -4.45 18.17 -5.78
C GLY A 188 -5.31 19.41 -5.66
N GLY A 189 -5.19 20.13 -4.55
CA GLY A 189 -5.67 21.51 -4.43
C GLY A 189 -4.55 22.45 -4.86
N GLU A 190 -4.90 23.50 -5.58
CA GLU A 190 -4.00 24.61 -5.87
C GLU A 190 -4.10 25.59 -4.71
N GLU A 191 -3.12 25.55 -3.79
CA GLU A 191 -2.87 26.66 -2.87
C GLU A 191 -1.45 27.17 -3.14
N GLU A 192 -1.36 28.47 -3.42
CA GLU A 192 -0.11 29.20 -3.64
C GLU A 192 0.49 29.57 -2.29
N GLU A 193 1.27 28.67 -1.70
CA GLU A 193 2.21 29.01 -0.63
C GLU A 193 3.65 28.87 -1.16
N GLU A 194 4.55 29.74 -0.68
CA GLU A 194 5.99 29.62 -0.91
C GLU A 194 6.47 28.29 -0.34
N GLU A 195 6.55 27.26 -1.20
CA GLU A 195 6.89 25.89 -0.78
C GLU A 195 8.30 25.85 -0.19
N GLU A 196 8.38 25.53 1.10
CA GLU A 196 9.59 25.00 1.71
C GLU A 196 10.01 23.74 0.93
N ASP A 197 11.32 23.44 0.89
CA ASP A 197 11.86 22.27 0.20
C ASP A 197 11.47 20.95 0.94
N GLU A 198 10.18 20.69 1.10
CA GLU A 198 9.59 19.55 1.82
C GLU A 198 9.09 18.45 0.88
N LEU A 199 8.85 17.24 1.40
CA LEU A 199 8.27 16.17 0.59
C LEU A 199 6.81 16.50 0.27
N LEU A 200 6.47 16.61 -1.01
CA LEU A 200 5.13 17.00 -1.46
C LEU A 200 4.04 16.01 -1.04
N ARG A 201 4.38 14.72 -1.06
CA ARG A 201 3.42 13.65 -0.75
C ARG A 201 4.14 12.35 -0.43
N ALA A 202 3.60 11.64 0.56
CA ALA A 202 3.86 10.23 0.80
C ALA A 202 2.55 9.44 0.67
N VAL A 203 2.59 8.29 0.03
CA VAL A 203 1.44 7.38 -0.14
C VAL A 203 1.88 5.98 0.26
N ALA A 204 1.09 5.32 1.11
CA ALA A 204 1.25 3.91 1.38
C ALA A 204 0.18 3.13 0.60
N PHE A 205 0.60 2.14 -0.19
CA PHE A 205 -0.33 1.25 -0.86
C PHE A 205 -0.76 0.12 0.09
N VAL A 206 -2.08 0.00 0.27
CA VAL A 206 -2.68 -0.88 1.27
C VAL A 206 -3.86 -1.60 0.63
N CYS A 207 -3.81 -2.93 0.66
CA CYS A 207 -4.93 -3.80 0.33
C CYS A 207 -5.04 -4.83 1.44
N LEU A 208 -6.24 -4.98 2.03
CA LEU A 208 -6.52 -6.00 3.01
C LEU A 208 -7.68 -6.87 2.51
N VAL A 209 -7.53 -8.18 2.69
CA VAL A 209 -8.52 -9.19 2.29
C VAL A 209 -8.69 -10.22 3.40
N PRO A 210 -9.79 -10.99 3.43
CA PRO A 210 -9.93 -12.11 4.35
C PRO A 210 -8.80 -13.12 4.16
N ARG A 211 -8.26 -13.61 5.28
CA ARG A 211 -7.22 -14.64 5.33
C ARG A 211 -7.59 -15.87 4.48
N SER A 212 -8.87 -16.25 4.49
CA SER A 212 -9.41 -17.39 3.75
C SER A 212 -9.21 -17.31 2.23
N ARG A 213 -8.92 -16.12 1.67
CA ARG A 213 -8.60 -15.97 0.24
C ARG A 213 -7.18 -16.45 -0.12
N ALA A 214 -6.28 -16.55 0.85
CA ALA A 214 -4.91 -17.01 0.62
C ALA A 214 -4.75 -18.48 1.00
N SER A 215 -4.15 -19.27 0.11
CA SER A 215 -3.76 -20.65 0.44
C SER A 215 -2.65 -20.69 1.47
N GLU A 216 -2.51 -21.80 2.21
CA GLU A 216 -1.43 -21.95 3.19
C GLU A 216 -0.04 -21.82 2.56
N GLU A 217 0.13 -22.21 1.29
CA GLU A 217 1.37 -21.99 0.55
C GLU A 217 1.66 -20.50 0.33
N VAL A 218 0.65 -19.70 -0.04
CA VAL A 218 0.80 -18.25 -0.16
C VAL A 218 1.15 -17.64 1.20
N ILE A 219 0.49 -18.05 2.27
CA ILE A 219 0.79 -17.60 3.64
C ILE A 219 2.23 -17.94 4.04
N ARG A 220 2.69 -19.18 3.77
CA ARG A 220 4.06 -19.60 4.02
C ARG A 220 5.07 -18.72 3.28
N ARG A 221 4.83 -18.42 2.00
CA ARG A 221 5.70 -17.54 1.20
C ARG A 221 5.69 -16.11 1.72
N ARG A 222 4.54 -15.58 2.15
CA ARG A 222 4.42 -14.25 2.79
C ARG A 222 5.24 -14.14 4.07
N LYS A 223 5.17 -15.15 4.95
CA LYS A 223 5.99 -15.23 6.16
C LYS A 223 7.47 -15.14 5.80
N ALA A 224 7.93 -15.95 4.84
CA ALA A 224 9.32 -15.92 4.36
C ALA A 224 9.71 -14.57 3.74
N ALA A 225 8.82 -13.93 2.96
CA ALA A 225 9.06 -12.62 2.37
C ALA A 225 9.28 -11.54 3.42
N VAL A 226 8.50 -11.52 4.50
CA VAL A 226 8.68 -10.55 5.58
C VAL A 226 10.03 -10.73 6.26
N ARG A 227 10.43 -11.99 6.54
CA ARG A 227 11.77 -12.29 7.08
C ARG A 227 12.89 -11.82 6.16
N ALA A 228 12.73 -12.01 4.85
CA ALA A 228 13.71 -11.61 3.84
C ALA A 228 13.57 -10.15 3.38
N ARG A 229 12.68 -9.35 3.97
CA ARG A 229 12.39 -7.95 3.58
C ARG A 229 12.02 -7.80 2.10
N VAL A 230 11.23 -8.73 1.58
CA VAL A 230 10.77 -8.73 0.19
C VAL A 230 9.43 -7.99 0.08
N THR A 231 9.40 -6.97 -0.77
CA THR A 231 8.15 -6.31 -1.19
C THR A 231 7.47 -7.18 -2.25
N THR A 232 6.13 -7.25 -2.23
CA THR A 232 5.34 -8.03 -3.19
C THR A 232 4.35 -7.13 -3.91
N ALA A 233 3.61 -7.67 -4.87
CA ALA A 233 2.48 -6.98 -5.49
C ALA A 233 1.37 -6.64 -4.46
N HIS A 234 0.42 -5.82 -4.92
CA HIS A 234 -0.72 -5.32 -4.14
C HIS A 234 -1.71 -6.41 -3.69
N ARG A 235 -1.72 -7.61 -4.29
CA ARG A 235 -2.70 -8.67 -3.98
C ARG A 235 -2.24 -9.56 -2.83
N PRO A 236 -2.89 -9.56 -1.65
CA PRO A 236 -2.40 -10.33 -0.50
C PRO A 236 -2.46 -11.85 -0.68
N TYR A 237 -3.37 -12.33 -1.54
CA TYR A 237 -3.66 -13.74 -1.81
C TYR A 237 -2.87 -14.32 -3.00
N VAL A 238 -2.04 -13.51 -3.67
CA VAL A 238 -1.14 -13.94 -4.74
C VAL A 238 0.28 -13.59 -4.33
N PHE A 239 1.19 -14.55 -4.40
CA PHE A 239 2.60 -14.28 -4.12
C PHE A 239 3.35 -13.91 -5.40
N GLN A 240 3.62 -12.62 -5.57
CA GLN A 240 4.40 -12.08 -6.68
C GLN A 240 5.41 -11.06 -6.12
N PRO A 241 6.68 -11.42 -5.93
CA PRO A 241 7.68 -10.53 -5.37
C PRO A 241 8.13 -9.47 -6.41
N THR A 242 8.48 -8.27 -5.96
CA THR A 242 8.80 -7.17 -6.88
C THR A 242 10.12 -7.35 -7.63
N HIS A 243 11.03 -8.22 -7.15
CA HIS A 243 12.25 -8.55 -7.89
C HIS A 243 12.00 -9.36 -9.17
N GLU A 244 10.77 -9.87 -9.37
CA GLU A 244 10.36 -10.49 -10.64
C GLU A 244 9.81 -9.46 -11.65
N TYR A 245 9.72 -8.18 -11.28
CA TYR A 245 9.24 -7.15 -12.20
C TYR A 245 10.26 -6.91 -13.32
N SER A 246 9.77 -6.69 -14.54
CA SER A 246 10.62 -6.46 -15.73
C SER A 246 11.56 -5.25 -15.59
N VAL A 247 11.19 -4.29 -14.75
CA VAL A 247 11.98 -3.08 -14.47
C VAL A 247 13.03 -3.29 -13.37
N TYR A 248 13.06 -4.43 -12.69
CA TYR A 248 14.03 -4.73 -11.64
C TYR A 248 15.46 -4.89 -12.23
N CYS A 249 16.48 -4.45 -11.50
CA CYS A 249 17.88 -4.47 -11.95
C CYS A 249 18.84 -4.62 -10.75
N ASP A 250 19.55 -5.74 -10.68
CA ASP A 250 20.44 -6.07 -9.54
C ASP A 250 21.56 -5.04 -9.33
N GLU A 251 22.19 -4.55 -10.41
CA GLU A 251 23.27 -3.56 -10.31
C GLU A 251 22.80 -2.28 -9.62
N GLN A 252 21.58 -1.83 -9.94
CA GLN A 252 21.01 -0.69 -9.27
C GLN A 252 20.62 -1.03 -7.83
N MET A 253 20.10 -2.22 -7.58
CA MET A 253 19.71 -2.62 -6.22
C MET A 253 20.90 -2.74 -5.27
N ALA A 254 22.07 -3.11 -5.78
CA ALA A 254 23.31 -3.24 -5.02
C ALA A 254 23.86 -1.90 -4.48
N ARG A 255 23.35 -0.76 -4.97
CA ARG A 255 23.75 0.58 -4.49
C ARG A 255 23.24 0.91 -3.09
N TYR A 256 22.31 0.13 -2.55
CA TYR A 256 21.56 0.45 -1.33
C TYR A 256 21.92 -0.53 -0.20
N SER A 257 22.06 0.01 1.01
CA SER A 257 22.27 -0.73 2.25
C SER A 257 20.93 -1.10 2.88
N VAL A 258 20.24 -2.11 2.35
CA VAL A 258 18.98 -2.57 2.95
C VAL A 258 19.32 -3.46 4.15
N PRO A 259 18.90 -3.10 5.39
CA PRO A 259 19.08 -3.99 6.53
C PRO A 259 18.41 -5.33 6.26
N ARG A 260 19.17 -6.42 6.35
CA ARG A 260 18.67 -7.78 6.16
C ARG A 260 18.12 -8.40 7.44
N ASP A 261 18.09 -7.61 8.52
CA ASP A 261 17.56 -8.05 9.80
C ASP A 261 16.06 -8.31 9.70
N GLU A 262 15.65 -9.44 10.29
CA GLU A 262 14.25 -9.82 10.37
C GLU A 262 13.46 -8.72 11.10
N PRO A 263 12.33 -8.26 10.53
CA PRO A 263 11.55 -7.21 11.17
C PRO A 263 11.00 -7.70 12.52
N LEU A 264 11.08 -6.84 13.53
CA LEU A 264 10.36 -7.04 14.78
C LEU A 264 8.88 -6.77 14.54
N LEU A 265 8.11 -7.83 14.32
CA LEU A 265 6.67 -7.75 14.15
C LEU A 265 5.96 -7.69 15.51
N THR A 266 4.98 -6.80 15.63
CA THR A 266 3.98 -6.91 16.70
C THR A 266 3.08 -8.12 16.44
N PRO A 267 2.39 -8.66 17.46
CA PRO A 267 1.39 -9.72 17.27
C PRO A 267 0.33 -9.38 16.20
N LEU A 268 -0.10 -8.11 16.15
CA LEU A 268 -1.05 -7.64 15.14
C LEU A 268 -0.44 -7.65 13.73
N ALA A 269 0.79 -7.17 13.57
CA ALA A 269 1.47 -7.22 12.28
C ALA A 269 1.70 -8.67 11.81
N ALA A 270 2.07 -9.58 12.73
CA ALA A 270 2.17 -11.00 12.43
C ALA A 270 0.82 -11.60 11.97
N ARG A 271 -0.29 -11.26 12.63
CA ARG A 271 -1.63 -11.67 12.18
C ARG A 271 -1.93 -11.18 10.75
N LEU A 272 -1.61 -9.92 10.45
CA LEU A 272 -1.79 -9.34 9.11
C LEU A 272 -0.90 -9.98 8.03
N VAL A 273 0.26 -10.55 8.41
CA VAL A 273 1.06 -11.38 7.51
C VAL A 273 0.35 -12.71 7.22
N GLY A 274 -0.35 -13.24 8.22
CA GLY A 274 -1.11 -14.48 8.17
C GLY A 274 -0.61 -15.54 9.17
N TYR A 275 0.05 -15.14 10.24
CA TYR A 275 0.30 -16.05 11.36
C TYR A 275 -1.01 -16.35 12.10
N SER A 276 -1.19 -17.62 12.48
CA SER A 276 -2.27 -18.05 13.38
C SER A 276 -1.99 -17.63 14.82
N GLU A 277 -3.02 -17.63 15.66
CA GLU A 277 -2.87 -17.31 17.08
C GLU A 277 -1.92 -18.26 17.80
N ALA A 278 -1.91 -19.54 17.43
CA ALA A 278 -1.01 -20.54 17.99
C ALA A 278 0.47 -20.23 17.64
N GLU A 279 0.76 -19.90 16.38
CA GLU A 279 2.11 -19.54 15.94
C GLU A 279 2.59 -18.23 16.60
N ILE A 280 1.68 -17.27 16.80
CA ILE A 280 1.98 -16.02 17.50
C ILE A 280 2.30 -16.29 18.98
N ALA A 281 1.49 -17.10 19.67
CA ALA A 281 1.71 -17.48 21.06
C ALA A 281 3.01 -18.29 21.25
N ALA A 282 3.39 -19.10 20.25
CA ALA A 282 4.65 -19.82 20.22
C ALA A 282 5.87 -18.93 19.87
N GLY A 283 5.66 -17.66 19.52
CA GLY A 283 6.73 -16.72 19.19
C GLY A 283 7.35 -16.93 17.80
N GLU A 284 6.70 -17.66 16.89
CA GLU A 284 7.26 -18.00 15.57
C GLU A 284 7.45 -16.79 14.64
N HIS A 285 6.81 -15.67 14.94
CA HIS A 285 6.94 -14.41 14.22
C HIS A 285 8.13 -13.56 14.69
N LEU A 286 8.76 -13.94 15.81
CA LEU A 286 9.91 -13.22 16.35
C LEU A 286 11.19 -13.69 15.65
N PRO A 287 12.17 -12.79 15.45
CA PRO A 287 13.48 -13.18 14.98
C PRO A 287 14.08 -14.26 15.88
N ALA A 288 14.77 -15.23 15.27
CA ALA A 288 15.58 -16.16 16.04
C ALA A 288 16.55 -15.36 16.93
N ALA A 289 16.62 -15.69 18.23
CA ALA A 289 17.59 -15.09 19.12
C ALA A 289 18.97 -15.24 18.47
N ARG A 290 19.64 -14.11 18.18
CA ARG A 290 21.02 -14.16 17.68
C ARG A 290 21.81 -14.94 18.73
N SER A 291 22.27 -16.14 18.37
CA SER A 291 23.23 -16.86 19.18
C SER A 291 24.40 -15.90 19.38
N GLY A 292 24.64 -15.50 20.62
CA GLY A 292 25.75 -14.63 20.96
C GLY A 292 27.06 -15.32 20.61
N GLU A 293 27.56 -15.07 19.40
CA GLU A 293 28.99 -14.97 19.16
C GLU A 293 29.34 -13.57 19.66
N GLY A 294 29.89 -13.40 20.86
CA GLY A 294 31.23 -13.84 21.21
C GLY A 294 32.09 -12.58 21.21
N VAL A 295 32.59 -12.24 22.41
CA VAL A 295 33.47 -11.11 22.77
C VAL A 295 34.46 -10.69 21.67
#